data_AF-A0AAD8YKG0-F1
#
_entry.id   AF-A0AAD8YKG0-F1
#
_cell.length_a   1.000
_cell.length_b   1.000
_cell.length_c   1.000
_cell.angle_alpha   90.00
_cell.angle_beta   90.00
_cell.angle_gamma   90.00
#
_symmetry.space_group_name_H-M   'P 1'
#
loop_
_entity.id
_entity.type
_entity.pdbx_description
1 polymer ?
#
loop_
_entity_poly.entity_id
_entity_poly.type
_entity_poly.pdbx_seq_one_letter_code
_entity_poly.pdbx_strand_id
1 'polypeptide(L)'
;KSCLLQLRVHDVCCLNENLSNLRIDVTQNHATMTKRKNEDGLSTSIAIIGASYAGLTLANTLQQNSSSIKFTIFDSKTLPFTYVAGGDAFNVPSYSSLATKFSLKTSRQANNGLTRKDVTESLLDPVSQHLIVGTRIEKIEQRNNSFYLHTRQKLQSSDGASSTAAASSNNHRVHGPYRCVVGADGVRSKCRTSALNGTFLIGDARWVNDRWYDLGLRRIERGADIAILDGLELGELLLRAEGTENKDCHYSSQSFPLAARTKFCARQIQIARMKRIVSVLMVLVAMMVIKTLSMLQSLLLSILDRTKIS
;
A
#
# COMPACT_ATOMS: atom_id res chain seq x y z
N LYS A 1 -37.10 -28.37 20.30
CA LYS A 1 -37.44 -26.96 20.61
C LYS A 1 -36.53 -26.51 21.75
N SER A 2 -35.75 -25.47 21.49
CA SER A 2 -34.89 -24.69 22.40
C SER A 2 -34.02 -25.43 23.42
N CYS A 3 -32.74 -25.57 23.12
CA CYS A 3 -31.71 -25.67 24.14
C CYS A 3 -30.89 -24.37 24.14
N LEU A 4 -30.94 -23.69 25.27
CA LEU A 4 -30.26 -22.44 25.61
C LEU A 4 -28.74 -22.56 25.46
N LEU A 5 -28.15 -21.70 24.64
CA LEU A 5 -26.73 -21.39 24.68
C LEU A 5 -26.55 -20.02 25.36
N GLN A 6 -26.52 -20.04 26.69
CA GLN A 6 -25.98 -18.94 27.50
C GLN A 6 -24.45 -19.02 27.43
N LEU A 7 -23.85 -18.36 26.44
CA LEU A 7 -22.44 -18.03 26.46
C LEU A 7 -22.27 -16.79 27.36
N ARG A 8 -21.76 -17.03 28.57
CA ARG A 8 -21.40 -16.01 29.54
C ARG A 8 -20.37 -15.05 28.94
N VAL A 9 -20.75 -13.78 28.93
CA VAL A 9 -19.88 -12.62 28.79
C VAL A 9 -19.08 -12.49 30.09
N HIS A 10 -17.93 -13.15 30.16
CA HIS A 10 -16.93 -12.95 31.21
C HIS A 10 -15.60 -13.40 30.63
N ASP A 11 -14.95 -12.54 29.84
CA ASP A 11 -13.49 -12.53 29.57
C ASP A 11 -13.12 -11.37 28.61
N VAL A 12 -13.57 -10.15 28.93
CA VAL A 12 -13.18 -8.93 28.19
C VAL A 12 -12.42 -7.92 29.06
N CYS A 13 -12.16 -8.21 30.35
CA CYS A 13 -11.59 -7.22 31.27
C CYS A 13 -10.09 -7.37 31.63
N CYS A 14 -9.35 -8.36 31.12
CA CYS A 14 -7.97 -8.60 31.57
C CYS A 14 -6.86 -8.36 30.53
N LEU A 15 -7.02 -7.40 29.61
CA LEU A 15 -5.97 -7.05 28.62
C LEU A 15 -5.59 -5.56 28.59
N ASN A 16 -6.01 -4.77 29.59
CA ASN A 16 -5.87 -3.31 29.55
C ASN A 16 -4.82 -2.68 30.50
N GLU A 17 -3.95 -3.48 31.15
CA GLU A 17 -3.02 -2.92 32.16
C GLU A 17 -1.53 -2.86 31.76
N ASN A 18 -1.14 -3.28 30.54
CA ASN A 18 0.28 -3.26 30.13
C ASN A 18 0.65 -2.22 29.05
N LEU A 19 -0.17 -1.18 28.85
CA LEU A 19 0.14 -0.09 27.90
C LEU A 19 0.53 1.25 28.55
N SER A 20 0.67 1.30 29.87
CA SER A 20 1.01 2.52 30.64
C SER A 20 2.52 2.82 30.73
N ASN A 21 3.41 1.95 30.23
CA ASN A 21 4.86 2.10 30.37
C ASN A 21 5.61 2.62 29.12
N LEU A 22 4.91 3.24 28.16
CA LEU A 22 5.56 3.96 27.06
C LEU A 22 5.42 5.48 27.24
N ARG A 23 5.83 5.99 28.41
CA ARG A 23 6.15 7.40 28.63
C ARG A 23 7.53 7.66 27.99
N ILE A 24 7.53 8.13 26.75
CA ILE A 24 8.74 8.70 26.15
C ILE A 24 8.81 10.15 26.65
N ASP A 25 9.88 10.45 27.37
CA ASP A 25 10.23 11.79 27.83
C ASP A 25 10.25 12.78 26.66
N VAL A 26 9.30 13.71 26.68
CA VAL A 26 9.32 14.92 25.87
C VAL A 26 9.55 16.07 26.82
N THR A 27 10.83 16.33 27.13
CA THR A 27 11.24 17.65 27.62
C THR A 27 12.55 18.07 26.97
N GLN A 28 12.48 19.26 26.36
CA GLN A 28 13.54 20.23 26.16
C GLN A 28 14.72 19.85 25.25
N ASN A 29 14.66 20.38 24.03
CA ASN A 29 15.80 21.13 23.48
C ASN A 29 15.27 22.28 22.61
N HIS A 30 15.08 23.42 23.25
CA HIS A 30 14.87 24.72 22.63
C HIS A 30 16.24 25.39 22.54
N ALA A 31 16.88 25.40 21.37
CA ALA A 31 17.96 26.34 21.06
C ALA A 31 18.20 26.43 19.54
N THR A 32 17.63 27.48 18.95
CA THR A 32 18.24 28.33 17.91
C THR A 32 18.89 27.68 16.68
N MET A 33 18.15 27.66 15.56
CA MET A 33 18.72 28.08 14.27
C MET A 33 17.66 28.81 13.42
N THR A 34 17.72 30.14 13.51
CA THR A 34 17.65 31.11 12.41
C THR A 34 16.78 30.75 11.19
N LYS A 35 15.52 31.20 11.26
CA LYS A 35 14.82 32.03 10.26
C LYS A 35 15.45 32.05 8.85
N ARG A 36 14.99 31.16 7.97
CA ARG A 36 14.75 31.49 6.56
C ARG A 36 13.26 31.32 6.29
N LYS A 37 12.53 32.43 6.50
CA LYS A 37 11.23 32.65 5.87
C LYS A 37 11.48 32.81 4.37
N ASN A 38 11.42 31.71 3.62
CA ASN A 38 10.87 31.70 2.28
C ASN A 38 9.64 30.81 2.37
N GLU A 39 8.52 31.40 2.80
CA GLU A 39 7.19 30.81 2.64
C GLU A 39 6.77 30.98 1.18
N ASP A 40 7.52 30.35 0.27
CA ASP A 40 6.95 29.95 -1.00
C ASP A 40 5.91 28.89 -0.64
N GLY A 41 4.63 29.19 -0.86
CA GLY A 41 3.48 28.36 -0.45
C GLY A 41 3.80 26.88 -0.58
N LEU A 42 3.83 26.19 0.57
CA LEU A 42 4.36 24.84 0.73
C LEU A 42 3.47 23.84 -0.03
N SER A 43 3.67 23.74 -1.35
CA SER A 43 2.87 22.89 -2.22
C SER A 43 3.00 21.45 -1.74
N THR A 44 1.88 20.82 -1.46
CA THR A 44 1.83 19.46 -0.95
C THR A 44 2.39 18.50 -1.99
N SER A 45 3.55 17.89 -1.72
CA SER A 45 4.20 16.95 -2.64
C SER A 45 3.91 15.49 -2.28
N ILE A 46 3.48 14.70 -3.26
CA ILE A 46 3.14 13.27 -3.10
C ILE A 46 4.02 12.41 -4.02
N ALA A 47 4.63 11.37 -3.46
CA ALA A 47 5.31 10.35 -4.28
C ALA A 47 4.36 9.17 -4.53
N ILE A 48 4.13 8.83 -5.80
CA ILE A 48 3.35 7.67 -6.21
C ILE A 48 4.33 6.63 -6.78
N ILE A 49 4.44 5.46 -6.15
CA ILE A 49 5.33 4.39 -6.58
C ILE A 49 4.51 3.36 -7.35
N GLY A 50 4.63 3.32 -8.67
CA GLY A 50 3.94 2.42 -9.60
C GLY A 50 3.02 3.16 -10.56
N ALA A 51 3.32 3.09 -11.86
CA ALA A 51 2.59 3.72 -12.96
C ALA A 51 1.69 2.69 -13.69
N SER A 52 0.79 2.07 -12.93
CA SER A 52 -0.27 1.19 -13.47
C SER A 52 -1.66 1.73 -13.09
N TYR A 53 -2.72 0.92 -13.19
CA TYR A 53 -4.10 1.35 -13.02
C TYR A 53 -4.32 2.21 -11.77
N ALA A 54 -3.96 1.71 -10.59
CA ALA A 54 -4.17 2.43 -9.33
C ALA A 54 -3.37 3.74 -9.24
N GLY A 55 -2.09 3.70 -9.57
CA GLY A 55 -1.20 4.87 -9.46
C GLY A 55 -1.53 5.95 -10.49
N LEU A 56 -1.83 5.55 -11.74
CA LEU A 56 -2.23 6.49 -12.79
C LEU A 56 -3.62 7.07 -12.53
N THR A 57 -4.58 6.28 -12.06
CA THR A 57 -5.89 6.81 -11.66
C THR A 57 -5.76 7.83 -10.53
N LEU A 58 -4.96 7.53 -9.50
CA LEU A 58 -4.68 8.48 -8.42
C LEU A 58 -4.07 9.78 -8.99
N ALA A 59 -3.04 9.67 -9.83
CA ALA A 59 -2.37 10.82 -10.43
C ALA A 59 -3.34 11.70 -11.24
N ASN A 60 -4.19 11.10 -12.08
CA ASN A 60 -5.20 11.85 -12.84
C ASN A 60 -6.23 12.51 -11.92
N THR A 61 -6.64 11.83 -10.85
CA THR A 61 -7.56 12.41 -9.85
C THR A 61 -6.97 13.66 -9.23
N LEU A 62 -5.69 13.63 -8.84
CA LEU A 62 -5.00 14.78 -8.26
C LEU A 62 -4.81 15.90 -9.29
N GLN A 63 -4.33 15.57 -10.50
CA GLN A 63 -4.06 16.51 -11.58
C GLN A 63 -5.28 17.36 -11.96
N GLN A 64 -6.46 16.76 -11.98
CA GLN A 64 -7.68 17.43 -12.44
C GLN A 64 -8.36 18.28 -11.38
N ASN A 65 -8.15 17.96 -10.12
CA ASN A 65 -8.95 18.52 -9.03
C ASN A 65 -8.13 19.40 -8.08
N SER A 66 -6.80 19.47 -8.22
CA SER A 66 -5.98 20.36 -7.41
C SER A 66 -4.76 20.86 -8.19
N SER A 67 -4.58 22.19 -8.18
CA SER A 67 -3.37 22.85 -8.66
C SER A 67 -2.29 22.95 -7.56
N SER A 68 -2.65 22.72 -6.30
CA SER A 68 -1.76 22.87 -5.14
C SER A 68 -1.09 21.56 -4.70
N ILE A 69 -1.66 20.40 -5.04
CA ILE A 69 -1.00 19.09 -4.86
C ILE A 69 -0.07 18.83 -6.03
N LYS A 70 1.24 18.84 -5.75
CA LYS A 70 2.26 18.35 -6.68
C LYS A 70 2.45 16.86 -6.46
N PHE A 71 2.67 16.10 -7.53
CA PHE A 71 3.00 14.69 -7.42
C PHE A 71 4.10 14.27 -8.39
N THR A 72 4.77 13.16 -8.05
CA THR A 72 5.76 12.50 -8.90
C THR A 72 5.45 11.02 -8.93
N ILE A 73 5.43 10.43 -10.13
CA ILE A 73 5.17 9.01 -10.34
C ILE A 73 6.51 8.32 -10.61
N PHE A 74 6.78 7.23 -9.91
CA PHE A 74 7.97 6.40 -10.10
C PHE A 74 7.59 5.03 -10.64
N ASP A 75 8.20 4.58 -11.72
CA ASP A 75 8.08 3.19 -12.17
C ASP A 75 9.45 2.56 -12.47
N SER A 76 9.57 1.29 -12.13
CA SER A 76 10.75 0.48 -12.41
C SER A 76 10.88 0.08 -13.87
N LYS A 77 9.77 0.08 -14.62
CA LYS A 77 9.72 -0.22 -16.05
C LYS A 77 10.13 1.00 -16.86
N THR A 78 10.66 0.77 -18.05
CA THR A 78 10.93 1.80 -19.06
C THR A 78 9.74 1.91 -20.02
N LEU A 79 9.58 3.06 -20.67
CA LEU A 79 8.61 3.20 -21.77
C LEU A 79 9.18 2.61 -23.08
N PRO A 80 8.33 2.08 -23.96
CA PRO A 80 6.91 1.78 -23.72
C PRO A 80 6.76 0.62 -22.72
N PHE A 81 5.70 0.63 -21.90
CA PHE A 81 5.50 -0.44 -20.93
C PHE A 81 5.26 -1.78 -21.65
N THR A 82 5.93 -2.82 -21.18
CA THR A 82 5.67 -4.19 -21.64
C THR A 82 4.40 -4.71 -20.98
N TYR A 83 3.43 -5.11 -21.79
CA TYR A 83 2.18 -5.74 -21.36
C TYR A 83 2.23 -7.23 -21.67
N VAL A 84 1.73 -8.07 -20.76
CA VAL A 84 1.56 -9.50 -21.06
C VAL A 84 0.48 -9.61 -22.15
N ALA A 85 0.87 -10.11 -23.32
CA ALA A 85 -0.05 -10.42 -24.41
C ALA A 85 -0.93 -11.62 -24.02
N GLY A 86 -2.24 -11.50 -24.21
CA GLY A 86 -3.21 -12.56 -23.91
C GLY A 86 -4.53 -12.00 -23.37
N GLY A 87 -5.62 -12.32 -24.06
CA GLY A 87 -6.99 -11.92 -23.73
C GLY A 87 -7.56 -10.94 -24.75
N ASP A 88 -8.64 -11.34 -25.43
CA ASP A 88 -9.24 -10.61 -26.55
C ASP A 88 -10.03 -9.35 -26.11
N ALA A 89 -10.29 -9.23 -24.81
CA ALA A 89 -10.91 -8.05 -24.19
C ALA A 89 -10.46 -7.91 -22.72
N PHE A 90 -10.09 -6.69 -22.33
CA PHE A 90 -9.82 -6.33 -20.95
C PHE A 90 -11.04 -5.63 -20.36
N ASN A 91 -11.83 -6.37 -19.58
CA ASN A 91 -13.02 -5.84 -18.95
C ASN A 91 -12.67 -5.04 -17.68
N VAL A 92 -12.96 -3.74 -17.69
CA VAL A 92 -12.85 -2.85 -16.52
C VAL A 92 -14.12 -2.01 -16.45
N PRO A 93 -15.17 -2.46 -15.76
CA PRO A 93 -16.48 -1.82 -15.79
C PRO A 93 -16.46 -0.33 -15.40
N SER A 94 -15.65 0.05 -14.42
CA SER A 94 -15.52 1.46 -13.99
C SER A 94 -14.77 2.35 -14.99
N TYR A 95 -14.06 1.78 -15.97
CA TYR A 95 -13.20 2.56 -16.84
C TYR A 95 -13.97 3.50 -17.76
N SER A 96 -15.16 3.12 -18.25
CA SER A 96 -15.97 4.00 -19.12
C SER A 96 -16.35 5.31 -18.41
N SER A 97 -16.91 5.19 -17.20
CA SER A 97 -17.26 6.35 -16.36
C SER A 97 -16.03 7.17 -15.99
N LEU A 98 -14.91 6.51 -15.71
CA LEU A 98 -13.66 7.18 -15.36
C LEU A 98 -13.04 7.91 -16.55
N ALA A 99 -13.05 7.31 -17.74
CA ALA A 99 -12.54 7.92 -18.96
C ALA A 99 -13.33 9.19 -19.28
N THR A 100 -14.64 9.18 -19.09
CA THR A 100 -15.47 10.39 -19.16
C THR A 100 -15.08 11.41 -18.08
N LYS A 101 -14.99 10.98 -16.81
CA LYS A 101 -14.60 11.86 -15.69
C LYS A 101 -13.27 12.57 -15.96
N PHE A 102 -12.31 11.85 -16.54
CA PHE A 102 -10.98 12.37 -16.80
C PHE A 102 -10.77 12.90 -18.22
N SER A 103 -11.81 12.93 -19.06
CA SER A 103 -11.69 13.34 -20.48
C SER A 103 -10.57 12.59 -21.22
N LEU A 104 -10.41 11.29 -20.96
CA LEU A 104 -9.37 10.46 -21.55
C LEU A 104 -9.70 10.13 -23.01
N LYS A 105 -8.67 10.07 -23.84
CA LYS A 105 -8.80 9.58 -25.22
C LYS A 105 -9.09 8.07 -25.18
N THR A 106 -10.34 7.69 -25.36
CA THR A 106 -10.70 6.29 -25.59
C THR A 106 -10.49 5.97 -27.07
N SER A 107 -9.44 5.20 -27.38
CA SER A 107 -9.28 4.54 -28.67
C SER A 107 -10.49 3.64 -28.92
N ARG A 108 -11.46 4.12 -29.71
CA ARG A 108 -12.60 3.31 -30.17
C ARG A 108 -12.11 2.39 -31.28
N GLN A 109 -11.59 1.21 -30.94
CA GLN A 109 -11.65 0.10 -31.89
C GLN A 109 -13.06 -0.49 -31.79
N ALA A 110 -13.89 -0.21 -32.80
CA ALA A 110 -15.34 -0.42 -32.77
C ALA A 110 -15.80 -1.87 -32.53
N ASN A 111 -14.92 -2.88 -32.65
CA ASN A 111 -15.30 -4.29 -32.58
C ASN A 111 -14.48 -5.15 -31.61
N ASN A 112 -13.34 -4.66 -31.11
CA ASN A 112 -12.47 -5.39 -30.19
C ASN A 112 -12.44 -4.60 -28.89
N GLY A 113 -12.95 -5.16 -27.79
CA GLY A 113 -13.01 -4.47 -26.50
C GLY A 113 -11.66 -3.86 -26.08
N LEU A 114 -11.68 -2.91 -25.15
CA LEU A 114 -10.48 -2.24 -24.67
C LEU A 114 -9.40 -3.24 -24.25
N THR A 115 -8.15 -2.98 -24.63
CA THR A 115 -7.02 -3.77 -24.15
C THR A 115 -6.42 -3.17 -22.88
N ARG A 116 -5.59 -3.95 -22.19
CA ARG A 116 -4.78 -3.45 -21.05
C ARG A 116 -3.90 -2.27 -21.43
N LYS A 117 -3.39 -2.28 -22.66
CA LYS A 117 -2.55 -1.23 -23.23
C LYS A 117 -3.37 0.04 -23.39
N ASP A 118 -4.55 -0.03 -24.01
CA ASP A 118 -5.42 1.14 -24.22
C ASP A 118 -5.78 1.83 -22.91
N VAL A 119 -6.17 1.06 -21.88
CA VAL A 119 -6.52 1.60 -20.56
C VAL A 119 -5.30 2.22 -19.87
N THR A 120 -4.11 1.63 -20.01
CA THR A 120 -2.91 2.15 -19.33
C THR A 120 -2.38 3.40 -20.04
N GLU A 121 -2.32 3.39 -21.37
CA GLU A 121 -1.83 4.53 -22.17
C GLU A 121 -2.75 5.73 -22.05
N SER A 122 -4.07 5.53 -22.14
CA SER A 122 -5.05 6.60 -21.92
C SER A 122 -4.96 7.26 -20.54
N LEU A 123 -4.68 6.48 -19.49
CA LEU A 123 -4.43 6.99 -18.14
C LEU A 123 -3.05 7.64 -18.01
N LEU A 124 -2.05 7.19 -18.76
CA LEU A 124 -0.69 7.69 -18.68
C LEU A 124 -0.53 9.03 -19.37
N ASP A 125 -1.13 9.20 -20.55
CA ASP A 125 -0.94 10.37 -21.41
C ASP A 125 -1.05 11.71 -20.65
N PRO A 126 -2.11 11.97 -19.85
CA PRO A 126 -2.29 13.28 -19.20
C PRO A 126 -1.28 13.56 -18.07
N VAL A 127 -0.65 12.52 -17.51
CA VAL A 127 0.24 12.63 -16.34
C VAL A 127 1.69 12.23 -16.66
N SER A 128 1.98 11.96 -17.93
CA SER A 128 3.28 11.47 -18.42
C SER A 128 4.46 12.39 -18.05
N GLN A 129 4.24 13.70 -18.01
CA GLN A 129 5.23 14.70 -17.58
C GLN A 129 5.68 14.56 -16.11
N HIS A 130 4.91 13.86 -15.28
CA HIS A 130 5.22 13.62 -13.87
C HIS A 130 5.91 12.26 -13.63
N LEU A 131 6.17 11.49 -14.69
CA LEU A 131 6.66 10.12 -14.62
C LEU A 131 8.19 10.03 -14.68
N ILE A 132 8.77 9.34 -13.70
CA ILE A 132 10.17 8.92 -13.65
C ILE A 132 10.22 7.40 -13.86
N VAL A 133 10.74 6.98 -15.01
CA VAL A 133 10.81 5.59 -15.45
C VAL A 133 12.17 4.94 -15.21
N GLY A 134 12.25 3.61 -15.38
CA GLY A 134 13.49 2.85 -15.24
C GLY A 134 14.12 2.96 -13.84
N THR A 135 13.32 3.34 -12.85
CA THR A 135 13.80 3.76 -11.53
C THR A 135 13.17 2.88 -10.47
N ARG A 136 13.98 2.03 -9.84
CA ARG A 136 13.52 1.14 -8.78
C ARG A 136 13.70 1.82 -7.43
N ILE A 137 12.63 1.83 -6.62
CA ILE A 137 12.73 2.26 -5.22
C ILE A 137 13.43 1.16 -4.42
N GLU A 138 14.50 1.51 -3.72
CA GLU A 138 15.23 0.58 -2.86
C GLU A 138 14.86 0.75 -1.39
N LYS A 139 14.79 2.01 -0.94
CA LYS A 139 14.49 2.41 0.44
C LYS A 139 13.60 3.65 0.45
N ILE A 140 12.65 3.67 1.38
CA ILE A 140 11.86 4.86 1.72
C ILE A 140 12.31 5.28 3.10
N GLU A 141 12.74 6.53 3.23
CA GLU A 141 13.23 7.08 4.48
C GLU A 141 12.35 8.25 4.92
N GLN A 142 12.03 8.33 6.21
CA GLN A 142 11.28 9.44 6.78
C GLN A 142 12.22 10.28 7.65
N ARG A 143 12.32 11.58 7.36
CA ARG A 143 13.10 12.56 8.14
C ARG A 143 12.28 13.83 8.31
N ASN A 144 12.21 14.37 9.52
CA ASN A 144 11.48 15.63 9.81
C ASN A 144 10.08 15.65 9.17
N ASN A 145 9.33 14.57 9.37
CA ASN A 145 7.98 14.36 8.81
C ASN A 145 7.86 14.44 7.27
N SER A 146 8.97 14.33 6.57
CA SER A 146 9.06 14.27 5.11
C SER A 146 9.64 12.94 4.67
N PHE A 147 9.30 12.52 3.47
CA PHE A 147 9.77 11.29 2.87
C PHE A 147 10.79 11.54 1.78
N TYR A 148 11.79 10.65 1.77
CA TYR A 148 12.87 10.63 0.80
C TYR A 148 12.95 9.22 0.19
N LEU A 149 12.83 9.15 -1.13
CA LEU A 149 12.86 7.91 -1.88
C LEU A 149 14.27 7.70 -2.41
N HIS A 150 14.94 6.66 -1.90
CA HIS A 150 16.23 6.21 -2.42
C HIS A 150 15.97 5.27 -3.58
N THR A 151 16.49 5.64 -4.74
CA THR A 151 16.21 4.97 -6.00
C THR A 151 17.49 4.48 -6.65
N ARG A 152 17.37 3.41 -7.42
CA ARG A 152 18.42 2.89 -8.27
C ARG A 152 17.94 2.89 -9.71
N GLN A 153 18.70 3.56 -10.57
CA GLN A 153 18.41 3.59 -12.00
C GLN A 153 18.86 2.28 -12.64
N LYS A 154 17.97 1.62 -13.37
CA LYS A 154 18.30 0.45 -14.19
C LYS A 154 19.08 0.98 -15.40
N LEU A 155 20.38 0.71 -15.45
CA LEU A 155 21.18 0.99 -16.64
C LEU A 155 20.50 0.28 -17.82
N GLN A 156 20.13 1.05 -18.84
CA GLN A 156 19.83 0.48 -20.14
C GLN A 156 21.17 -0.04 -20.67
N SER A 157 21.35 -1.36 -20.67
CA SER A 157 22.40 -2.00 -21.43
C SER A 157 22.04 -1.83 -22.90
N SER A 158 22.38 -0.69 -23.49
CA SER A 158 22.44 -0.52 -24.93
C SER A 158 23.78 -1.09 -25.41
N ASP A 159 23.70 -2.21 -26.11
CA ASP A 159 24.65 -2.82 -27.03
C ASP A 159 26.08 -2.21 -27.14
N GLY A 160 27.07 -3.03 -26.80
CA GLY A 160 28.25 -3.22 -27.65
C GLY A 160 29.23 -2.05 -27.90
N ALA A 161 29.59 -1.26 -26.89
CA ALA A 161 30.75 -0.37 -27.01
C ALA A 161 31.70 -0.51 -25.81
N SER A 162 32.79 -1.22 -26.05
CA SER A 162 34.00 -1.24 -25.24
C SER A 162 34.43 0.19 -24.91
N SER A 163 34.28 0.60 -23.65
CA SER A 163 35.09 1.68 -23.11
C SER A 163 35.35 1.42 -21.64
N THR A 164 36.61 1.05 -21.40
CA THR A 164 37.29 1.12 -20.12
C THR A 164 37.24 2.55 -19.61
N ALA A 165 36.22 2.86 -18.81
CA ALA A 165 36.23 3.98 -17.89
C ALA A 165 35.46 3.55 -16.64
N ALA A 166 36.13 3.64 -15.50
CA ALA A 166 35.66 3.27 -14.18
C ALA A 166 34.15 3.44 -14.00
N ALA A 167 33.44 2.31 -13.91
CA ALA A 167 32.04 2.24 -13.48
C ALA A 167 31.94 2.83 -12.06
N SER A 168 31.79 4.16 -11.97
CA SER A 168 31.61 4.87 -10.71
C SER A 168 30.22 4.56 -10.14
N SER A 169 30.09 3.37 -9.57
CA SER A 169 29.66 3.11 -8.18
C SER A 169 28.68 4.06 -7.48
N ASN A 170 27.73 4.75 -8.14
CA ASN A 170 26.62 5.44 -7.46
C ASN A 170 25.45 5.78 -8.41
N ASN A 171 24.76 4.77 -8.95
CA ASN A 171 23.42 4.94 -9.56
C ASN A 171 22.30 5.19 -8.53
N HIS A 172 22.67 5.61 -7.32
CA HIS A 172 21.73 5.92 -6.25
C HIS A 172 21.32 7.38 -6.35
N ARG A 173 20.01 7.63 -6.43
CA ARG A 173 19.45 8.98 -6.37
C ARG A 173 18.46 9.07 -5.21
N VAL A 174 18.35 10.25 -4.63
CA VAL A 174 17.39 10.53 -3.55
C VAL A 174 16.39 11.57 -4.07
N HIS A 175 15.10 11.24 -4.00
CA HIS A 175 14.02 12.14 -4.39
C HIS A 175 13.22 12.56 -3.14
N GLY A 176 12.87 13.84 -3.04
CA GLY A 176 12.11 14.40 -1.93
C GLY A 176 12.46 15.88 -1.70
N PRO A 177 11.83 16.54 -0.72
CA PRO A 177 10.92 15.97 0.27
C PRO A 177 9.50 15.72 -0.28
N TYR A 178 8.89 14.62 0.18
CA TYR A 178 7.47 14.32 -0.04
C TYR A 178 6.69 14.33 1.27
N ARG A 179 5.46 14.84 1.27
CA ARG A 179 4.57 14.85 2.46
C ARG A 179 4.00 13.46 2.75
N CYS A 180 3.73 12.67 1.70
CA CYS A 180 3.31 11.27 1.82
C CYS A 180 3.80 10.44 0.63
N VAL A 181 3.75 9.12 0.81
CA VAL A 181 4.13 8.14 -0.22
C VAL A 181 2.99 7.16 -0.43
N VAL A 182 2.61 6.94 -1.68
CA VAL A 182 1.59 5.99 -2.07
C VAL A 182 2.23 4.83 -2.83
N GLY A 183 2.07 3.62 -2.30
CA GLY A 183 2.48 2.38 -2.95
C GLY A 183 1.38 1.86 -3.88
N ALA A 184 1.67 1.86 -5.17
CA ALA A 184 0.89 1.29 -6.26
C ALA A 184 1.74 0.32 -7.12
N ASP A 185 2.90 -0.10 -6.62
CA ASP A 185 3.95 -0.91 -7.29
C ASP A 185 3.69 -2.42 -7.24
N GLY A 186 2.42 -2.76 -7.08
CA GLY A 186 1.94 -4.12 -7.18
C GLY A 186 2.33 -5.04 -6.03
N VAL A 187 2.40 -6.33 -6.34
CA VAL A 187 2.44 -7.37 -5.31
C VAL A 187 3.76 -7.42 -4.54
N ARG A 188 4.82 -6.77 -5.03
CA ARG A 188 6.14 -6.68 -4.39
C ARG A 188 6.43 -5.28 -3.84
N SER A 189 5.37 -4.60 -3.38
CA SER A 189 5.44 -3.20 -2.97
C SER A 189 6.50 -2.89 -1.90
N LYS A 190 7.38 -1.92 -2.19
CA LYS A 190 8.37 -1.40 -1.25
C LYS A 190 7.75 -0.52 -0.17
N CYS A 191 6.72 0.23 -0.56
CA CYS A 191 5.91 1.02 0.37
C CYS A 191 5.28 0.10 1.44
N ARG A 192 4.75 -1.05 1.01
CA ARG A 192 4.16 -2.04 1.93
C ARG A 192 5.17 -2.62 2.91
N THR A 193 6.38 -2.95 2.46
CA THR A 193 7.41 -3.52 3.35
C THR A 193 7.90 -2.49 4.38
N SER A 194 7.97 -1.22 4.02
CA SER A 194 8.43 -0.15 4.92
C SER A 194 7.34 0.27 5.91
N ALA A 195 6.08 0.35 5.45
CA ALA A 195 4.88 0.62 6.24
C ALA A 195 5.01 1.76 7.27
N LEU A 196 5.68 2.84 6.85
CA LEU A 196 5.95 4.00 7.68
C LEU A 196 4.67 4.84 7.91
N ASN A 197 4.70 5.68 8.94
CA ASN A 197 3.61 6.61 9.23
C ASN A 197 3.47 7.68 8.16
N GLY A 198 2.33 7.75 7.47
CA GLY A 198 2.12 8.67 6.33
C GLY A 198 2.34 8.00 4.97
N THR A 199 2.43 6.67 4.95
CA THR A 199 2.44 5.87 3.72
C THR A 199 1.12 5.17 3.49
N PHE A 200 0.70 5.11 2.23
CA PHE A 200 -0.58 4.56 1.79
C PHE A 200 -0.36 3.46 0.75
N LEU A 201 -1.29 2.49 0.66
CA LEU A 201 -1.26 1.41 -0.31
C LEU A 201 -2.56 1.38 -1.10
N ILE A 202 -2.47 1.22 -2.42
CA ILE A 202 -3.62 1.10 -3.32
C ILE A 202 -3.43 -0.06 -4.30
N GLY A 203 -4.53 -0.57 -4.85
CA GLY A 203 -4.53 -1.67 -5.80
C GLY A 203 -3.80 -2.91 -5.27
N ASP A 204 -2.95 -3.50 -6.10
CA ASP A 204 -2.26 -4.75 -5.76
C ASP A 204 -1.30 -4.63 -4.57
N ALA A 205 -0.75 -3.45 -4.31
CA ALA A 205 0.09 -3.22 -3.15
C ALA A 205 -0.69 -3.37 -1.84
N ARG A 206 -1.94 -2.91 -1.83
CA ARG A 206 -2.91 -3.06 -0.73
C ARG A 206 -3.45 -4.49 -0.66
N TRP A 207 -3.97 -4.97 -1.79
CA TRP A 207 -4.69 -6.25 -1.90
C TRP A 207 -3.90 -7.46 -1.41
N VAL A 208 -2.56 -7.47 -1.56
CA VAL A 208 -1.73 -8.59 -1.05
C VAL A 208 -1.95 -8.88 0.44
N ASN A 209 -2.33 -7.88 1.25
CA ASN A 209 -2.60 -8.08 2.66
C ASN A 209 -4.00 -8.67 2.95
N ASP A 210 -4.89 -8.66 1.95
CA ASP A 210 -6.25 -9.22 2.03
C ASP A 210 -6.34 -10.64 1.45
N ARG A 211 -5.26 -11.14 0.83
CA ARG A 211 -5.19 -12.44 0.12
C ARG A 211 -5.54 -13.69 0.93
N TRP A 212 -5.56 -13.62 2.25
CA TRP A 212 -5.65 -14.81 3.11
C TRP A 212 -6.93 -15.65 2.85
N TYR A 213 -8.01 -15.05 2.37
CA TYR A 213 -9.29 -15.75 2.14
C TYR A 213 -9.66 -15.94 0.67
N ASP A 214 -9.12 -15.13 -0.24
CA ASP A 214 -9.64 -15.01 -1.61
C ASP A 214 -8.88 -15.85 -2.64
N LEU A 215 -7.72 -16.44 -2.28
CA LEU A 215 -6.82 -17.20 -3.19
C LEU A 215 -6.48 -16.50 -4.54
N GLY A 216 -6.88 -15.24 -4.75
CA GLY A 216 -6.76 -14.55 -6.04
C GLY A 216 -8.02 -14.55 -6.92
N LEU A 217 -9.13 -15.16 -6.50
CA LEU A 217 -10.33 -15.30 -7.33
C LEU A 217 -10.97 -13.94 -7.67
N ARG A 218 -11.25 -13.08 -6.68
CA ARG A 218 -11.76 -11.72 -6.96
C ARG A 218 -10.76 -10.87 -7.76
N ARG A 219 -9.46 -11.15 -7.64
CA ARG A 219 -8.41 -10.48 -8.43
C ARG A 219 -8.47 -10.88 -9.91
N ILE A 220 -8.76 -12.13 -10.23
CA ILE A 220 -8.88 -12.60 -11.62
C ILE A 220 -10.08 -11.91 -12.29
N GLU A 221 -11.20 -11.79 -11.58
CA GLU A 221 -12.43 -11.24 -12.17
C GLU A 221 -12.49 -9.71 -12.19
N ARG A 222 -12.03 -9.03 -11.12
CA ARG A 222 -12.26 -7.59 -10.90
C ARG A 222 -11.02 -6.82 -10.49
N GLY A 223 -9.86 -7.43 -10.62
CA GLY A 223 -8.62 -6.87 -10.08
C GLY A 223 -8.31 -5.45 -10.57
N ALA A 224 -8.45 -5.23 -11.87
CA ALA A 224 -8.16 -3.93 -12.48
C ALA A 224 -9.16 -2.85 -12.02
N ASP A 225 -10.42 -3.22 -11.94
CA ASP A 225 -11.52 -2.36 -11.48
C ASP A 225 -11.29 -1.91 -10.03
N ILE A 226 -10.96 -2.85 -9.13
CA ILE A 226 -10.63 -2.54 -7.73
C ILE A 226 -9.42 -1.61 -7.64
N ALA A 227 -8.39 -1.84 -8.47
CA ALA A 227 -7.20 -1.00 -8.49
C ALA A 227 -7.50 0.44 -8.92
N ILE A 228 -8.35 0.61 -9.93
CA ILE A 228 -8.84 1.92 -10.37
C ILE A 228 -9.62 2.60 -9.24
N LEU A 229 -10.61 1.92 -8.66
CA LEU A 229 -11.47 2.48 -7.61
C LEU A 229 -10.66 2.88 -6.37
N ASP A 230 -9.66 2.09 -5.98
CA ASP A 230 -8.74 2.44 -4.88
C ASP A 230 -7.98 3.75 -5.18
N GLY A 231 -7.49 3.92 -6.41
CA GLY A 231 -6.78 5.13 -6.82
C GLY A 231 -7.68 6.36 -6.78
N LEU A 232 -8.93 6.21 -7.24
CA LEU A 232 -9.92 7.28 -7.26
C LEU A 232 -10.31 7.68 -5.83
N GLU A 233 -10.67 6.70 -5.00
CA GLU A 233 -11.11 6.93 -3.62
C GLU A 233 -10.00 7.57 -2.78
N LEU A 234 -8.75 7.09 -2.88
CA LEU A 234 -7.63 7.72 -2.17
C LEU A 234 -7.36 9.13 -2.68
N GLY A 235 -7.48 9.37 -3.98
CA GLY A 235 -7.32 10.71 -4.57
C GLY A 235 -8.34 11.70 -4.02
N GLU A 236 -9.62 11.33 -3.99
CA GLU A 236 -10.68 12.16 -3.42
C GLU A 236 -10.46 12.44 -1.92
N LEU A 237 -9.96 11.45 -1.18
CA LEU A 237 -9.64 11.65 0.24
C LEU A 237 -8.45 12.61 0.45
N LEU A 238 -7.41 12.54 -0.41
CA LEU A 238 -6.27 13.46 -0.36
C LEU A 238 -6.68 14.90 -0.69
N LEU A 239 -7.57 15.08 -1.66
CA LEU A 239 -8.15 16.38 -2.03
C LEU A 239 -8.98 16.98 -0.88
N ARG A 240 -9.82 16.17 -0.22
CA ARG A 240 -10.57 16.61 0.97
C ARG A 240 -9.65 16.99 2.13
N ALA A 241 -8.59 16.21 2.34
CA ALA A 241 -7.61 16.47 3.38
C ALA A 241 -6.72 17.70 3.09
N GLU A 242 -6.62 18.14 1.84
CA GLU A 242 -5.98 19.41 1.48
C GLU A 242 -6.84 20.62 1.86
N GLY A 243 -8.16 20.55 1.63
CA GLY A 243 -9.10 21.64 1.93
C GLY A 243 -9.37 21.90 3.41
N THR A 244 -8.86 21.05 4.31
CA THR A 244 -9.02 21.22 5.76
C THR A 244 -7.81 22.01 6.31
N GLU A 245 -8.05 23.29 6.62
CA GLU A 245 -7.09 24.39 6.84
C GLU A 245 -6.02 24.24 7.95
N ASN A 246 -5.76 23.04 8.49
CA ASN A 246 -4.61 22.84 9.36
C ASN A 246 -3.34 22.70 8.51
N LYS A 247 -2.78 23.84 8.10
CA LYS A 247 -1.54 23.96 7.31
C LYS A 247 -0.35 23.23 7.95
N ASP A 248 -0.39 23.04 9.26
CA ASP A 248 0.64 22.33 10.03
C ASP A 248 0.40 20.82 10.18
N CYS A 249 -0.80 20.32 9.84
CA CYS A 249 -1.08 18.89 9.99
C CYS A 249 -0.67 18.15 8.73
N HIS A 250 0.50 17.50 8.79
CA HIS A 250 0.92 16.45 7.87
C HIS A 250 -0.26 15.58 7.42
N TYR A 251 -0.20 14.92 6.26
CA TYR A 251 -1.08 13.76 5.98
C TYR A 251 -0.71 12.62 6.93
N SER A 252 -0.86 12.87 8.22
CA SER A 252 -0.81 11.88 9.26
C SER A 252 -2.01 10.98 9.03
N SER A 253 -1.89 9.73 9.43
CA SER A 253 -3.03 8.83 9.36
C SER A 253 -4.28 9.42 10.03
N GLN A 254 -4.16 10.36 10.98
CA GLN A 254 -5.30 10.95 11.68
C GLN A 254 -6.12 11.93 10.84
N SER A 255 -5.58 12.46 9.73
CA SER A 255 -6.31 13.37 8.84
C SER A 255 -7.36 12.66 7.98
N PHE A 256 -7.39 11.33 8.01
CA PHE A 256 -8.34 10.51 7.26
C PHE A 256 -9.40 9.92 8.18
N PRO A 257 -10.65 9.76 7.69
CA PRO A 257 -11.67 8.98 8.39
C PRO A 257 -11.15 7.57 8.76
N LEU A 258 -11.61 7.03 9.89
CA LEU A 258 -11.13 5.73 10.38
C LEU A 258 -11.21 4.61 9.32
N ALA A 259 -12.29 4.57 8.53
CA ALA A 259 -12.47 3.61 7.45
C ALA A 259 -11.38 3.73 6.36
N ALA A 260 -11.01 4.96 5.99
CA ALA A 260 -9.93 5.20 5.03
C ALA A 260 -8.56 4.83 5.62
N ARG A 261 -8.36 5.07 6.91
CA ARG A 261 -7.11 4.69 7.60
C ARG A 261 -6.89 3.19 7.62
N THR A 262 -7.92 2.43 7.99
CA THR A 262 -7.84 0.97 8.04
C THR A 262 -7.71 0.37 6.66
N LYS A 263 -8.28 1.02 5.63
CA LYS A 263 -8.20 0.59 4.23
C LYS A 263 -6.87 0.90 3.56
N PHE A 264 -6.36 2.12 3.65
CA PHE A 264 -5.24 2.60 2.82
C PHE A 264 -3.92 2.79 3.58
N CYS A 265 -3.92 3.08 4.89
CA CYS A 265 -2.66 3.35 5.58
C CYS A 265 -1.82 2.06 5.73
N ALA A 266 -0.61 2.06 5.18
CA ALA A 266 0.26 0.90 5.14
C ALA A 266 0.52 0.30 6.53
N ARG A 267 0.78 1.17 7.51
CA ARG A 267 1.00 0.77 8.91
C ARG A 267 -0.22 0.08 9.54
N GLN A 268 -1.42 0.62 9.33
CA GLN A 268 -2.64 0.06 9.90
C GLN A 268 -2.95 -1.31 9.30
N ILE A 269 -2.79 -1.43 7.98
CA ILE A 269 -2.93 -2.70 7.27
C ILE A 269 -1.92 -3.73 7.79
N GLN A 270 -0.65 -3.33 7.99
CA GLN A 270 0.38 -4.22 8.52
C GLN A 270 0.07 -4.67 9.96
N ILE A 271 -0.36 -3.76 10.83
CA ILE A 271 -0.76 -4.09 12.20
C ILE A 271 -1.93 -5.06 12.19
N ALA A 272 -2.97 -4.81 11.38
CA ALA A 272 -4.11 -5.71 11.25
C ALA A 272 -3.69 -7.10 10.77
N ARG A 273 -2.77 -7.17 9.80
CA ARG A 273 -2.22 -8.44 9.32
C ARG A 273 -1.44 -9.19 10.41
N MET A 274 -0.56 -8.51 11.17
CA MET A 274 0.17 -9.14 12.27
C MET A 274 -0.78 -9.69 13.33
N LYS A 275 -1.82 -8.93 13.71
CA LYS A 275 -2.85 -9.40 14.65
C LYS A 275 -3.55 -10.67 14.16
N ARG A 276 -3.89 -10.76 12.88
CA ARG A 276 -4.49 -11.97 12.29
C ARG A 276 -3.51 -13.15 12.32
N ILE A 277 -2.25 -12.95 11.94
CA ILE A 277 -1.23 -14.01 11.97
C ILE A 277 -1.06 -14.56 13.39
N VAL A 278 -0.95 -13.67 14.38
CA VAL A 278 -0.84 -14.06 15.79
C VAL A 278 -2.10 -14.82 16.23
N SER A 279 -3.30 -14.35 15.88
CA SER A 279 -4.55 -15.06 16.20
C SER A 279 -4.60 -16.48 15.62
N VAL A 280 -4.23 -16.66 14.35
CA VAL A 280 -4.15 -17.99 13.72
C VAL A 280 -3.12 -18.87 14.42
N LEU A 281 -1.94 -18.33 14.74
CA LEU A 281 -0.90 -19.07 15.44
C LEU A 281 -1.38 -19.52 16.82
N MET A 282 -2.07 -18.65 17.57
CA MET A 282 -2.65 -18.99 18.87
C MET A 282 -3.68 -20.13 18.77
N VAL A 283 -4.54 -20.11 17.74
CA VAL A 283 -5.50 -21.20 17.49
C VAL A 283 -4.79 -22.51 17.18
N LEU A 284 -3.76 -22.49 16.33
CA LEU A 284 -2.98 -23.68 15.98
C LEU A 284 -2.26 -24.26 17.21
N VAL A 285 -1.66 -23.41 18.05
CA VAL A 285 -1.03 -23.82 19.31
C VAL A 285 -2.06 -24.44 20.25
N ALA A 286 -3.24 -23.82 20.41
CA ALA A 286 -4.31 -24.36 21.23
C ALA A 286 -4.77 -25.75 20.73
N MET A 287 -4.92 -25.93 19.41
CA MET A 287 -5.25 -27.23 18.82
C MET A 287 -4.17 -28.28 19.08
N MET A 288 -2.89 -27.91 19.01
CA MET A 288 -1.78 -28.82 19.34
C MET A 288 -1.78 -29.23 20.82
N VAL A 289 -2.04 -28.28 21.74
CA VAL A 289 -2.13 -28.56 23.17
C VAL A 289 -3.31 -29.49 23.48
N ILE A 290 -4.49 -29.23 22.91
CA ILE A 290 -5.66 -30.10 23.10
C ILE A 290 -5.38 -31.52 22.60
N LYS A 291 -4.76 -31.65 21.41
CA LYS A 291 -4.41 -32.96 20.83
C LYS A 291 -3.38 -33.71 21.69
N THR A 292 -2.37 -33.02 22.21
CA THR A 292 -1.34 -33.64 23.07
C THR A 292 -1.90 -34.07 24.42
N LEU A 293 -2.75 -33.25 25.05
CA LEU A 293 -3.47 -33.62 26.28
C LEU A 293 -4.37 -34.84 26.07
N SER A 294 -5.11 -34.88 24.95
CA SER A 294 -5.95 -36.03 24.60
C SER A 294 -5.14 -37.32 24.42
N MET A 295 -3.98 -37.27 23.74
CA MET A 295 -3.09 -38.43 23.59
C MET A 295 -2.53 -38.90 24.94
N LEU A 296 -2.12 -37.97 25.80
CA LEU A 296 -1.62 -38.29 27.14
C LEU A 296 -2.70 -38.96 28.00
N GLN A 297 -3.93 -38.44 27.95
CA GLN A 297 -5.07 -39.02 28.65
C GLN A 297 -5.37 -40.45 28.18
N SER A 298 -5.36 -40.70 26.86
CA SER A 298 -5.52 -42.05 26.31
C SER A 298 -4.41 -43.01 26.74
N LEU A 299 -3.16 -42.54 26.78
CA LEU A 299 -2.03 -43.34 27.24
C LEU A 299 -2.15 -43.70 28.73
N LEU A 300 -2.50 -42.73 29.57
CA LEU A 300 -2.72 -42.94 31.00
C LEU A 300 -3.83 -43.96 31.27
N LEU A 301 -4.96 -43.85 30.56
CA LEU A 301 -6.05 -44.83 30.66
C LEU A 301 -5.59 -46.23 30.26
N SER A 302 -4.82 -46.35 29.17
CA SER A 302 -4.29 -47.65 28.73
C SER A 302 -3.33 -48.29 29.75
N ILE A 303 -2.49 -47.48 30.42
CA ILE A 303 -1.59 -47.98 31.48
C ILE A 303 -2.40 -48.46 32.68
N LEU A 304 -3.40 -47.67 33.12
CA LEU A 304 -4.25 -48.03 34.25
C LEU A 304 -5.02 -49.35 34.01
N ASP A 305 -5.56 -49.55 32.80
CA ASP A 305 -6.24 -50.78 32.44
C ASP A 305 -5.32 -52.00 32.49
N ARG A 306 -4.04 -51.88 32.08
CA ARG A 306 -3.06 -52.97 32.19
C ARG A 306 -2.72 -53.30 33.64
N THR A 307 -2.65 -52.31 34.52
CA THR A 307 -2.30 -52.54 35.94
C THR A 307 -3.42 -53.22 36.74
N LYS A 308 -4.69 -53.13 36.32
CA LYS A 308 -5.80 -53.81 37.00
C LYS A 308 -5.89 -55.32 36.71
N ILE A 309 -5.11 -55.83 35.76
CA ILE A 309 -5.15 -57.24 35.32
C ILE A 309 -4.05 -58.07 36.01
N SER A 310 -3.16 -57.45 36.81
CA SER A 310 -2.16 -58.12 37.64
C SER A 310 -2.57 -58.16 39.10
#